data_AF-Q5B589-F1
#
_entry.id   AF-Q5B589-F1
#
_cell.length_a   1.000
_cell.length_b   1.000
_cell.length_c   1.000
_cell.angle_alpha   90.00
_cell.angle_beta   90.00
_cell.angle_gamma   90.00
#
_symmetry.space_group_name_H-M   'P 1'
#
loop_
_entity.id
_entity.type
_entity.pdbx_description
1 polymer ?
#
loop_
_entity_poly.entity_id
_entity_poly.type
_entity_poly.pdbx_seq_one_letter_code
_entity_poly.pdbx_strand_id
1 'polypeptide(L)'
;MAIPRPSTPPEAPLEVTEISERSQSSRWLSRDDRIRILTLRDAGFTYQQISSQLGFTYRQVQYTCQNEQSTPRKPPGQRPKLSEEDMDNIITFISSSQRTRRLSYKRVIEELNLPCGETALARALKKRGYSRCKALRKPPLSDDTKRASIPESGLPEEQEKS
;
A
#
# COMPACT_ATOMS: atom_id res chain seq x y z
N MET A 1 -73.29 14.71 -43.23
CA MET A 1 -72.64 15.50 -42.16
C MET A 1 -71.21 15.00 -42.03
N ALA A 2 -70.22 15.85 -42.26
CA ALA A 2 -68.79 15.53 -42.19
C ALA A 2 -68.16 16.25 -40.98
N ILE A 3 -67.34 15.53 -40.23
CA ILE A 3 -66.74 15.92 -38.94
C ILE A 3 -65.51 16.82 -39.19
N PRO A 4 -65.34 17.96 -38.51
CA PRO A 4 -64.02 18.59 -38.43
C PRO A 4 -63.20 17.99 -37.27
N ARG A 5 -61.98 17.52 -37.57
CA ARG A 5 -60.96 17.16 -36.58
C ARG A 5 -60.25 18.44 -36.09
N PRO A 6 -59.95 18.57 -34.79
CA PRO A 6 -59.16 19.71 -34.30
C PRO A 6 -57.72 19.63 -34.80
N SER A 7 -57.18 20.79 -35.18
CA SER A 7 -55.83 21.01 -35.70
C SER A 7 -54.77 20.85 -34.62
N THR A 8 -53.81 19.95 -34.85
CA THR A 8 -52.59 19.79 -34.05
C THR A 8 -51.64 20.99 -34.30
N PRO A 9 -51.13 21.69 -33.27
CA PRO A 9 -50.09 22.71 -33.42
C PRO A 9 -48.74 22.08 -33.82
N PRO A 10 -47.87 22.79 -34.57
CA PRO A 10 -46.55 22.30 -34.91
C PRO A 10 -45.66 22.20 -33.66
N GLU A 11 -45.21 20.98 -33.39
CA GLU A 11 -44.23 20.62 -32.37
C GLU A 11 -42.90 21.35 -32.65
N ALA A 12 -42.50 22.22 -31.72
CA ALA A 12 -41.26 22.97 -31.81
C ALA A 12 -40.04 22.01 -31.85
N PRO A 13 -38.99 22.31 -32.64
CA PRO A 13 -37.78 21.50 -32.65
C PRO A 13 -37.17 21.43 -31.26
N LEU A 14 -37.06 20.22 -30.72
CA LEU A 14 -36.38 19.94 -29.46
C LEU A 14 -34.94 20.45 -29.53
N GLU A 15 -34.66 21.43 -28.69
CA GLU A 15 -33.37 22.05 -28.47
C GLU A 15 -32.37 20.96 -28.04
N VAL A 16 -31.36 20.73 -28.90
CA VAL A 16 -30.30 19.75 -28.66
C VAL A 16 -29.49 20.25 -27.47
N THR A 17 -29.75 19.66 -26.30
CA THR A 17 -28.97 19.92 -25.09
C THR A 17 -27.53 19.50 -25.33
N GLU A 18 -26.64 20.48 -25.45
CA GLU A 18 -25.19 20.29 -25.52
C GLU A 18 -24.73 19.50 -24.29
N ILE A 19 -24.42 18.22 -24.50
CA ILE A 19 -23.77 17.39 -23.49
C ILE A 19 -22.34 17.91 -23.39
N SER A 20 -22.14 18.86 -22.48
CA SER A 20 -20.83 19.38 -22.06
C SER A 20 -19.83 18.22 -21.97
N GLU A 21 -18.87 18.21 -22.89
CA GLU A 21 -17.79 17.24 -22.97
C GLU A 21 -16.96 17.34 -21.69
N ARG A 22 -17.35 16.60 -20.65
CA ARG A 22 -16.52 16.35 -19.48
C ARG A 22 -15.16 15.88 -20.00
N SER A 23 -14.14 16.71 -19.80
CA SER A 23 -12.74 16.41 -20.06
C SER A 23 -12.44 14.97 -19.65
N GLN A 24 -12.43 14.08 -20.63
CA GLN A 24 -12.14 12.67 -20.41
C GLN A 24 -10.70 12.63 -19.94
N SER A 25 -10.48 12.34 -18.65
CA SER A 25 -9.13 12.19 -18.11
C SER A 25 -8.38 11.20 -19.01
N SER A 26 -7.28 11.63 -19.63
CA SER A 26 -6.61 10.84 -20.67
C SER A 26 -6.26 9.46 -20.13
N ARG A 27 -6.83 8.42 -20.73
CA ARG A 27 -6.56 7.02 -20.37
C ARG A 27 -5.05 6.74 -20.46
N TRP A 28 -4.52 6.03 -19.46
CA TRP A 28 -3.12 5.59 -19.46
C TRP A 28 -2.88 4.57 -20.58
N LEU A 29 -1.76 4.71 -21.29
CA LEU A 29 -1.37 3.75 -22.32
C LEU A 29 -0.95 2.43 -21.70
N SER A 30 -1.55 1.33 -22.18
CA SER A 30 -1.09 -0.01 -21.86
C SER A 30 0.17 -0.37 -22.65
N ARG A 31 0.78 -1.53 -22.35
CA ARG A 31 1.92 -2.05 -23.11
C ARG A 31 1.57 -2.25 -24.58
N ASP A 32 0.42 -2.85 -24.87
CA ASP A 32 0.00 -3.14 -26.24
C ASP A 32 -0.32 -1.87 -27.03
N ASP A 33 -0.85 -0.84 -26.36
CA ASP A 33 -1.03 0.48 -26.96
C ASP A 33 0.30 1.09 -27.41
N ARG A 34 1.33 1.00 -26.55
CA ARG A 34 2.68 1.50 -26.87
C ARG A 34 3.33 0.69 -28.00
N ILE A 35 3.14 -0.63 -28.02
CA ILE A 35 3.61 -1.48 -29.13
C ILE A 35 2.95 -1.05 -30.43
N ARG A 36 1.63 -0.87 -30.46
CA ARG A 36 0.90 -0.42 -31.66
C ARG A 36 1.41 0.94 -32.17
N ILE A 37 1.62 1.89 -31.26
CA ILE A 37 2.17 3.21 -31.61
C ILE A 37 3.58 3.07 -32.23
N LEU A 38 4.47 2.29 -31.59
CA LEU A 38 5.83 2.09 -32.09
C LEU A 38 5.83 1.37 -33.45
N THR A 39 5.00 0.34 -33.63
CA THR A 39 4.90 -0.35 -34.94
C THR A 39 4.40 0.58 -36.04
N LEU A 40 3.45 1.48 -35.76
CA LEU A 40 3.02 2.48 -36.74
C LEU A 40 4.10 3.51 -37.01
N ARG A 41 4.91 3.84 -35.99
CA ARG A 41 6.05 4.73 -36.17
C ARG A 41 7.12 4.11 -37.07
N ASP A 42 7.43 2.83 -36.86
CA ASP A 42 8.37 2.05 -37.67
C ASP A 42 7.88 1.91 -39.12
N ALA A 43 6.56 1.82 -39.31
CA ALA A 43 5.92 1.85 -40.63
C ALA A 43 5.90 3.25 -41.29
N GLY A 44 6.45 4.28 -40.64
CA GLY A 44 6.60 5.62 -41.21
C GLY A 44 5.42 6.57 -41.00
N PHE A 45 4.43 6.22 -40.16
CA PHE A 45 3.30 7.11 -39.88
C PHE A 45 3.72 8.33 -39.05
N THR A 46 3.08 9.46 -39.35
CA THR A 46 3.24 10.70 -38.56
C THR A 46 2.49 10.61 -37.24
N TYR A 47 2.89 11.42 -36.26
CA TYR A 47 2.25 11.42 -34.93
C TYR A 47 0.75 11.78 -34.98
N GLN A 48 0.35 12.68 -35.89
CA GLN A 48 -1.05 13.06 -36.07
C GLN A 48 -1.87 11.88 -36.62
N GLN A 49 -1.37 11.17 -37.62
CA GLN A 49 -2.05 10.00 -38.17
C GLN A 49 -2.24 8.90 -37.13
N ILE A 50 -1.19 8.60 -36.34
CA ILE A 50 -1.25 7.60 -35.27
C ILE A 50 -2.27 8.01 -34.20
N SER A 51 -2.27 9.29 -33.83
CA SER A 51 -3.21 9.87 -32.85
C SER A 51 -4.66 9.73 -33.31
N SER A 52 -4.97 10.08 -34.56
CA SER A 52 -6.30 9.94 -35.15
C SER A 52 -6.73 8.48 -35.29
N GLN A 53 -5.81 7.57 -35.66
CA GLN A 53 -6.13 6.17 -35.88
C GLN A 53 -6.36 5.39 -34.57
N LEU A 54 -5.61 5.69 -33.51
CA LEU A 54 -5.69 4.98 -32.23
C LEU A 54 -6.54 5.71 -31.17
N GLY A 55 -6.92 6.97 -31.40
CA GLY A 55 -7.70 7.78 -30.46
C GLY A 55 -6.91 8.23 -29.23
N PHE A 56 -5.57 8.26 -29.30
CA PHE A 56 -4.70 8.77 -28.24
C PHE A 56 -4.33 10.22 -28.49
N THR A 57 -3.97 10.95 -27.44
CA THR A 57 -3.52 12.34 -27.59
C THR A 57 -2.17 12.40 -28.32
N TYR A 58 -1.96 13.47 -29.11
CA TYR A 58 -0.69 13.71 -29.79
C TYR A 58 0.52 13.61 -28.85
N ARG A 59 0.41 14.17 -27.63
CA ARG A 59 1.48 14.14 -26.62
C ARG A 59 1.81 12.72 -26.15
N GLN A 60 0.81 11.84 -26.03
CA GLN A 60 1.02 10.44 -25.67
C GLN A 60 1.79 9.69 -26.78
N VAL A 61 1.44 9.94 -28.04
CA VAL A 61 2.13 9.38 -29.21
C VAL A 61 3.56 9.92 -29.30
N GLN A 62 3.74 11.23 -29.13
CA GLN A 62 5.07 11.84 -29.15
C GLN A 62 5.98 11.27 -28.05
N TYR A 63 5.49 11.19 -26.81
CA TYR A 63 6.25 10.67 -25.67
C TYR A 63 6.60 9.19 -25.82
N THR A 64 5.71 8.39 -26.40
CA THR A 64 5.99 6.97 -26.67
C THR A 64 7.09 6.78 -27.71
N CYS A 65 6.99 7.50 -28.83
CA CYS A 65 8.00 7.48 -29.88
C CYS A 65 9.36 8.01 -29.40
N GLN A 66 9.40 9.07 -28.58
CA GLN A 66 10.66 9.62 -28.06
C GLN A 66 11.34 8.71 -27.04
N ASN A 67 10.56 8.01 -26.22
CA ASN A 67 11.13 7.13 -25.20
C ASN A 67 11.51 5.75 -25.77
N GLU A 68 10.95 5.34 -26.91
CA GLU A 68 11.16 4.04 -27.58
C GLU A 68 10.93 2.80 -26.68
N GLN A 69 10.34 2.98 -25.50
CA GLN A 69 10.06 1.90 -24.56
C GLN A 69 8.63 1.41 -24.73
N SER A 70 8.45 0.12 -24.98
CA SER A 70 7.11 -0.50 -25.03
C SER A 70 6.51 -0.72 -23.64
N THR A 71 7.33 -0.85 -22.60
CA THR A 71 6.87 -1.11 -21.23
C THR A 71 6.61 0.21 -20.49
N PRO A 72 5.36 0.51 -20.08
CA PRO A 72 5.06 1.70 -19.28
C PRO A 72 5.81 1.68 -17.94
N ARG A 73 6.26 2.85 -17.47
CA ARG A 73 6.85 2.97 -16.13
C ARG A 73 5.80 2.72 -15.06
N LYS A 74 6.11 1.84 -14.10
CA LYS A 74 5.23 1.62 -12.94
C LYS A 74 5.12 2.92 -12.14
N PRO A 75 3.90 3.35 -11.76
CA PRO A 75 3.74 4.52 -10.90
C PRO A 75 4.56 4.36 -9.61
N PRO A 76 5.24 5.42 -9.16
CA PRO A 76 5.90 5.37 -7.86
C PRO A 76 4.85 5.11 -6.78
N GLY A 77 5.18 4.22 -5.85
CA GLY A 77 4.34 3.99 -4.68
C GLY A 77 4.36 5.18 -3.72
N GLN A 78 3.51 5.12 -2.69
CA GLN A 78 3.51 6.11 -1.63
C GLN A 78 4.85 6.10 -0.87
N ARG A 79 5.40 7.30 -0.61
CA ARG A 79 6.61 7.44 0.19
C ARG A 79 6.36 7.00 1.64
N PRO A 80 7.33 6.31 2.29
CA PRO A 80 7.22 5.97 3.71
C PRO A 80 7.03 7.23 4.57
N LYS A 81 6.22 7.12 5.64
CA LYS A 81 5.99 8.22 6.60
C LYS A 81 7.15 8.44 7.57
N LEU A 82 7.99 7.43 7.76
CA LEU A 82 9.14 7.46 8.65
C LEU A 82 10.40 7.54 7.79
N SER A 83 11.27 8.49 8.09
CA SER A 83 12.59 8.57 7.46
C SER A 83 13.48 7.43 7.94
N GLU A 84 14.61 7.24 7.27
CA GLU A 84 15.58 6.22 7.70
C GLU A 84 16.24 6.60 9.03
N GLU A 85 16.47 7.89 9.25
CA GLU A 85 17.03 8.45 10.48
C GLU A 85 16.07 8.28 11.66
N ASP A 86 14.77 8.56 11.47
CA ASP A 86 13.74 8.33 12.50
C ASP A 86 13.72 6.87 12.94
N MET A 87 13.87 5.96 11.98
CA MET A 87 13.89 4.53 12.25
C MET A 87 15.14 4.10 13.03
N ASP A 88 16.30 4.72 12.81
CA ASP A 88 17.52 4.45 13.60
C ASP A 88 17.38 4.99 15.02
N ASN A 89 16.77 6.17 15.19
CA ASN A 89 16.45 6.73 16.49
C ASN A 89 15.50 5.81 17.28
N ILE A 90 14.45 5.30 16.62
CA ILE A 90 13.51 4.36 17.21
C ILE A 90 14.20 3.06 17.62
N ILE A 91 15.08 2.50 16.77
CA ILE A 91 15.81 1.27 17.07
C ILE A 91 16.73 1.47 18.27
N THR A 92 17.43 2.60 18.31
CA THR A 92 18.31 2.98 19.43
C THR A 92 17.49 3.08 20.72
N PHE A 93 16.33 3.74 20.66
CA PHE A 93 15.41 3.86 21.79
C PHE A 93 14.90 2.51 22.30
N ILE A 94 14.42 1.64 21.41
CA ILE A 94 13.91 0.30 21.76
C ILE A 94 15.04 -0.60 22.31
N SER A 95 16.27 -0.41 21.83
CA SER A 95 17.43 -1.23 22.22
C SER A 95 18.08 -0.76 23.51
N SER A 96 17.90 0.51 23.89
CA SER A 96 18.55 1.15 25.05
C SER A 96 18.29 0.47 26.39
N SER A 97 17.09 -0.08 26.61
CA SER A 97 16.73 -0.68 27.90
C SER A 97 15.79 -1.88 27.76
N GLN A 98 15.77 -2.75 28.77
CA GLN A 98 14.80 -3.86 28.82
C GLN A 98 13.35 -3.35 28.89
N ARG A 99 13.13 -2.22 29.56
CA ARG A 99 11.81 -1.59 29.70
C ARG A 99 11.32 -1.10 28.34
N THR A 100 12.13 -0.31 27.63
CA THR A 100 11.77 0.25 26.31
C THR A 100 11.56 -0.85 25.27
N ARG A 101 12.33 -1.94 25.33
CA ARG A 101 12.13 -3.13 24.47
C ARG A 101 10.76 -3.79 24.64
N ARG A 102 10.21 -3.76 25.87
CA ARG A 102 8.92 -4.38 26.23
C ARG A 102 7.72 -3.44 26.06
N LEU A 103 7.94 -2.14 25.82
CA LEU A 103 6.85 -1.19 25.57
C LEU A 103 6.04 -1.61 24.34
N SER A 104 4.75 -1.28 24.32
CA SER A 104 3.91 -1.45 23.12
C SER A 104 4.25 -0.40 22.05
N TYR A 105 3.92 -0.66 20.79
CA TYR A 105 4.25 0.30 19.71
C TYR A 105 3.49 1.62 19.90
N LYS A 106 2.26 1.57 20.41
CA LYS A 106 1.51 2.76 20.80
C LYS A 106 2.28 3.64 21.80
N ARG A 107 2.86 3.04 22.85
CA ARG A 107 3.66 3.79 23.83
C ARG A 107 4.95 4.35 23.25
N VAL A 108 5.63 3.60 22.38
CA VAL A 108 6.82 4.11 21.67
C VAL A 108 6.46 5.31 20.78
N ILE A 109 5.30 5.30 20.12
CA ILE A 109 4.82 6.42 19.31
C ILE A 109 4.52 7.64 20.17
N GLU A 110 3.90 7.46 21.35
CA GLU A 110 3.63 8.54 22.30
C GLU A 110 4.92 9.13 22.88
N GLU A 111 5.89 8.29 23.26
CA GLU A 111 7.16 8.77 23.84
C GLU A 111 8.05 9.49 22.83
N LEU A 112 8.05 9.06 21.56
CA LEU A 112 8.84 9.65 20.48
C LEU A 112 8.05 10.66 19.63
N ASN A 113 6.78 10.92 19.96
CA ASN A 113 5.86 11.82 19.23
C ASN A 113 5.84 11.58 17.70
N LEU A 114 5.75 10.31 17.28
CA LEU A 114 5.88 9.95 15.86
C LEU A 114 4.59 10.20 15.07
N PRO A 115 4.66 10.70 13.82
CA PRO A 115 3.51 10.95 12.95
C PRO A 115 2.99 9.65 12.26
N CYS A 116 3.07 8.51 12.94
CA CYS A 116 2.75 7.20 12.37
C CYS A 116 1.83 6.39 13.28
N GLY A 117 1.01 5.52 12.68
CA GLY A 117 0.20 4.56 13.43
C GLY A 117 0.99 3.32 13.84
N GLU A 118 0.48 2.57 14.81
CA GLU A 118 1.10 1.34 15.32
C GLU A 118 1.43 0.32 14.22
N THR A 119 0.54 0.14 13.25
CA THR A 119 0.75 -0.78 12.12
C THR A 119 1.87 -0.31 11.18
N ALA A 120 2.01 1.00 10.98
CA ALA A 120 3.07 1.57 10.16
C ALA A 120 4.44 1.35 10.82
N LEU A 121 4.53 1.61 12.13
CA LEU A 121 5.74 1.35 12.91
C LEU A 121 6.11 -0.13 12.92
N ALA A 122 5.15 -1.02 13.14
CA ALA A 122 5.37 -2.46 13.14
C ALA A 122 5.88 -2.97 11.77
N ARG A 123 5.32 -2.48 10.66
CA ARG A 123 5.76 -2.85 9.30
C ARG A 123 7.15 -2.32 8.99
N ALA A 124 7.45 -1.08 9.42
CA ALA A 124 8.75 -0.46 9.22
C ALA A 124 9.85 -1.21 9.99
N LEU A 125 9.59 -1.57 11.25
CA LEU A 125 10.52 -2.38 12.06
C LEU A 125 10.69 -3.78 11.49
N LYS A 126 9.60 -4.43 11.06
CA LYS A 126 9.67 -5.75 10.41
C LYS A 126 10.51 -5.72 9.13
N LYS A 127 10.42 -4.65 8.32
CA LYS A 127 11.24 -4.48 7.12
C LYS A 127 12.74 -4.43 7.43
N ARG A 128 13.11 -3.91 8.61
CA ARG A 128 14.49 -3.89 9.13
C ARG A 128 14.86 -5.15 9.93
N GLY A 129 14.00 -6.17 9.96
CA GLY A 129 14.25 -7.42 10.69
C GLY A 129 13.88 -7.40 12.18
N TYR A 130 13.40 -6.28 12.70
CA TYR A 130 12.95 -6.18 14.09
C TYR A 130 11.54 -6.72 14.22
N SER A 131 11.39 -7.81 14.97
CA SER A 131 10.10 -8.36 15.36
C SER A 131 10.06 -8.54 16.87
N ARG A 132 8.89 -8.34 17.48
CA ARG A 132 8.73 -8.68 18.89
C ARG A 132 8.65 -10.18 19.05
N CYS A 133 9.59 -10.75 19.81
CA CYS A 133 9.56 -12.15 20.20
C CYS A 133 8.30 -12.39 21.06
N LYS A 134 7.45 -13.31 20.63
CA LYS A 134 6.37 -13.84 21.46
C LYS A 134 6.98 -14.86 22.41
N ALA A 135 6.84 -14.66 23.71
CA ALA A 135 7.27 -15.67 24.69
C ALA A 135 6.43 -16.93 24.48
N LEU A 136 7.06 -17.99 23.96
CA LEU A 136 6.43 -19.30 23.89
C LEU A 136 6.28 -19.86 25.30
N ARG A 137 5.20 -20.62 25.55
CA ARG A 137 5.09 -21.37 26.80
C ARG A 137 6.30 -22.28 26.89
N LYS A 138 6.97 -22.27 28.04
CA LYS A 138 8.04 -23.23 28.30
C LYS A 138 7.47 -24.63 28.05
N PRO A 139 8.18 -25.49 27.31
CA PRO A 139 7.76 -26.88 27.18
C PRO A 139 7.62 -27.51 28.58
N PRO A 140 6.70 -28.48 28.75
CA PRO A 140 6.56 -29.17 30.03
C PRO A 140 7.91 -29.77 30.42
N LEU A 141 8.40 -29.42 31.61
CA LEU A 141 9.67 -29.91 32.14
C LEU A 141 9.55 -31.42 32.44
N SER A 142 10.61 -32.18 32.15
CA SER A 142 10.73 -33.55 32.66
C SER A 142 10.82 -33.53 34.18
N ASP A 143 10.40 -34.61 34.83
CA ASP A 143 10.35 -34.69 36.29
C ASP A 143 11.75 -34.57 36.93
N ASP A 144 12.80 -34.99 36.23
CA ASP A 144 14.19 -34.83 36.67
C ASP A 144 14.62 -33.36 36.74
N THR A 145 14.19 -32.52 35.79
CA THR A 145 14.48 -31.08 35.81
C THR A 145 13.66 -30.34 36.88
N LYS A 146 12.46 -30.85 37.23
CA LYS A 146 11.66 -30.30 38.33
C LYS A 146 12.32 -30.58 39.68
N ARG A 147 12.84 -31.80 39.88
CA ARG A 147 13.53 -32.21 41.12
C ARG A 147 14.77 -31.37 41.40
N ALA A 148 15.58 -31.08 40.37
CA ALA A 148 16.79 -30.25 40.50
C ALA A 148 16.52 -28.76 40.84
N SER A 149 15.28 -28.29 40.67
CA SER A 149 14.92 -26.88 40.89
C SER A 149 14.31 -26.62 42.28
N ILE A 150 14.04 -27.66 43.08
CA ILE A 150 13.54 -27.52 44.46
C ILE A 150 14.76 -27.56 45.38
N PRO A 151 15.13 -26.48 46.07
CA PRO A 151 16.14 -26.56 47.13
C PRO A 151 15.57 -27.45 48.25
N GLU A 152 16.24 -28.58 48.52
CA GLU A 152 15.99 -29.40 49.70
C GLU A 152 16.27 -28.58 50.96
N SER A 153 15.23 -27.99 51.54
CA SER A 153 15.30 -27.47 52.90
C SER A 153 14.00 -27.79 53.62
N GLY A 154 14.07 -28.75 54.54
CA GLY A 154 13.10 -28.92 55.64
C GLY A 154 12.45 -30.29 55.75
N LEU A 155 13.21 -31.34 56.09
CA LEU A 155 12.66 -32.49 56.82
C LEU A 155 12.81 -32.21 58.33
N PRO A 156 11.74 -32.31 59.14
CA PRO A 156 11.84 -32.11 60.59
C PRO A 156 12.48 -33.33 61.25
N GLU A 157 13.49 -33.11 62.10
CA GLU A 157 14.02 -34.12 63.02
C GLU A 157 12.92 -34.57 63.99
N GLU A 158 12.58 -35.85 63.95
CA GLU A 158 11.86 -36.53 65.04
C GLU A 158 12.76 -36.56 66.28
N GLN A 159 12.42 -35.77 67.29
CA GLN A 159 13.00 -35.85 68.63
C GLN A 159 12.30 -36.97 69.41
N GLU A 160 12.85 -38.18 69.35
CA GLU A 160 12.65 -39.19 70.38
C GLU A 160 13.60 -38.88 71.55
N LYS A 161 13.07 -38.50 72.71
CA LYS A 161 13.82 -38.46 73.96
C LYS A 161 13.01 -39.04 75.11
N SER A 162 13.65 -40.01 75.76
CA SER A 162 13.25 -40.82 76.92
C SER A 162 12.89 -40.05 78.18
#